data_AF-A0A5E4B6F6-F1
#
_entry.id   AF-A0A5E4B6F6-F1
#
_cell.length_a   1.000
_cell.length_b   1.000
_cell.length_c   1.000
_cell.angle_alpha   90.00
_cell.angle_beta   90.00
_cell.angle_gamma   90.00
#
_symmetry.space_group_name_H-M   'P 1'
#
loop_
_entity.id
_entity.type
_entity.pdbx_description
1 polymer ?
#
loop_
_entity_poly.entity_id
_entity_poly.type
_entity_poly.pdbx_seq_one_letter_code
_entity_poly.pdbx_strand_id
1 'polypeptide(L)'
;MARGPKKHLKRVAAPKHWMLDKLTGVLAPCPSTGPHKLKQCLPLIIFLRNRLKYALTEDEVKKTCMQRFIKIDGKVRTDITYPAGFMDVISIDKTGENFCLIYDTKGRFAVHRITLEEAKYKLCKVRKIFVGTKGIPHLVTHDAGTIRYPDSLILNGTIQIDLETGKITDFIKFDTGNLCMMTRGANVGRIGVITNRERHPGSFDMVCVKNANGNSF
;
A
#
# COMPACT_ATOMS: atom_id res chain seq x y z
N MET A 1 -8.82 -10.87 27.58
CA MET A 1 -9.46 -9.88 28.48
C MET A 1 -9.49 -8.53 27.78
N ALA A 2 -10.62 -7.82 27.80
CA ALA A 2 -10.72 -6.47 27.24
C ALA A 2 -10.18 -5.47 28.27
N ARG A 3 -8.88 -5.21 28.22
CA ARG A 3 -8.19 -4.27 29.14
C ARG A 3 -7.31 -3.24 28.41
N GLY A 4 -7.44 -3.14 27.08
CA GLY A 4 -6.64 -2.25 26.24
C GLY A 4 -6.43 -2.77 24.82
N PRO A 5 -5.60 -2.09 24.01
CA PRO A 5 -5.28 -2.53 22.66
C PRO A 5 -4.60 -3.90 22.69
N LYS A 6 -5.11 -4.83 21.87
CA LYS A 6 -4.55 -6.18 21.77
C LYS A 6 -3.21 -6.12 21.02
N LYS A 7 -2.19 -6.79 21.57
CA LYS A 7 -0.84 -6.87 20.98
C LYS A 7 -0.60 -8.12 20.12
N HIS A 8 -1.49 -9.10 20.19
CA HIS A 8 -1.31 -10.40 19.55
C HIS A 8 -2.37 -10.63 18.48
N LEU A 9 -1.95 -11.23 17.36
CA LEU A 9 -2.81 -11.68 16.28
C LEU A 9 -2.74 -13.21 16.19
N LYS A 10 -3.88 -13.88 16.39
CA LYS A 10 -3.98 -15.33 16.16
C LYS A 10 -3.86 -15.62 14.67
N ARG A 11 -3.15 -16.68 14.30
CA ARG A 11 -2.88 -17.00 12.89
C ARG A 11 -4.14 -17.24 12.08
N VAL A 12 -5.11 -17.95 12.64
CA VAL A 12 -6.43 -18.19 12.02
C VAL A 12 -7.25 -16.92 11.79
N ALA A 13 -6.96 -15.84 12.53
CA ALA A 13 -7.60 -14.53 12.40
C ALA A 13 -6.80 -13.56 11.53
N ALA A 14 -5.63 -13.99 11.00
CA ALA A 14 -4.81 -13.17 10.14
C ALA A 14 -5.51 -12.92 8.78
N PRO A 15 -5.18 -11.82 8.10
CA PRO A 15 -5.70 -11.57 6.76
C PRO A 15 -5.41 -12.72 5.79
N LYS A 16 -6.47 -13.19 5.10
CA LYS A 16 -6.39 -14.35 4.18
C LYS A 16 -5.37 -14.15 3.06
N HIS A 17 -5.17 -12.91 2.60
CA HIS A 17 -4.27 -12.59 1.50
C HIS A 17 -2.78 -12.77 1.84
N TRP A 18 -2.43 -12.94 3.12
CA TRP A 18 -1.06 -13.27 3.55
C TRP A 18 -0.65 -14.71 3.23
N MET A 19 -1.60 -15.60 2.93
CA MET A 19 -1.34 -17.01 2.61
C MET A 19 -0.53 -17.74 3.69
N LEU A 20 -0.83 -17.46 4.97
CA LEU A 20 -0.24 -18.19 6.09
C LEU A 20 -0.87 -19.58 6.20
N ASP A 21 -0.05 -20.58 6.46
CA ASP A 21 -0.50 -21.93 6.77
C ASP A 21 -1.14 -21.98 8.17
N LYS A 22 -1.89 -23.05 8.45
CA LYS A 22 -2.62 -23.18 9.73
C LYS A 22 -1.81 -23.86 10.84
N LEU A 23 -0.69 -24.52 10.52
CA LEU A 23 -0.08 -25.54 11.40
C LEU A 23 1.24 -25.13 12.03
N THR A 24 2.09 -24.33 11.36
CA THR A 24 3.45 -23.97 11.82
C THR A 24 3.47 -22.90 12.91
N GLY A 25 2.44 -22.83 13.76
CA GLY A 25 2.36 -21.93 14.90
C GLY A 25 1.00 -21.29 15.13
N VAL A 26 0.77 -20.87 16.39
CA VAL A 26 -0.51 -20.33 16.86
C VAL A 26 -0.70 -18.84 16.49
N LEU A 27 0.41 -18.10 16.39
CA LEU A 27 0.41 -16.66 16.19
C LEU A 27 0.82 -16.28 14.76
N ALA A 28 0.29 -15.15 14.30
CA ALA A 28 0.76 -14.45 13.12
C ALA A 28 1.46 -13.14 13.54
N PRO A 29 2.36 -12.61 12.69
CA PRO A 29 2.92 -11.28 12.90
C PRO A 29 1.78 -10.25 13.04
N CYS A 30 1.72 -9.59 14.19
CA CYS A 30 0.80 -8.47 14.39
C CYS A 30 1.46 -7.22 13.81
N PRO A 31 0.92 -6.60 12.74
CA PRO A 31 1.56 -5.45 12.14
C PRO A 31 1.61 -4.28 13.12
N SER A 32 2.72 -3.55 13.10
CA SER A 32 2.85 -2.29 13.83
C SER A 32 1.82 -1.27 13.32
N THR A 33 1.49 -0.28 14.15
CA THR A 33 0.70 0.87 13.71
C THR A 33 1.54 1.70 12.74
N GLY A 34 1.02 1.94 11.54
CA GLY A 34 1.76 2.66 10.51
C GLY A 34 0.85 3.14 9.37
N PRO A 35 1.44 3.43 8.19
CA PRO A 35 0.74 4.00 7.03
C PRO A 35 -0.52 3.26 6.60
N HIS A 36 -0.43 1.93 6.56
CA HIS A 36 -1.46 1.06 6.00
C HIS A 36 -2.24 0.31 7.08
N LYS A 37 -3.52 0.06 6.80
CA LYS A 37 -4.40 -0.66 7.72
C LYS A 37 -3.98 -2.13 7.84
N LEU A 38 -4.17 -2.75 9.01
CA LEU A 38 -3.84 -4.16 9.28
C LEU A 38 -4.36 -5.15 8.21
N LYS A 39 -5.59 -4.95 7.74
CA LYS A 39 -6.21 -5.82 6.72
C LYS A 39 -5.76 -5.53 5.28
N GLN A 40 -4.93 -4.50 5.06
CA GLN A 40 -4.51 -3.98 3.75
C GLN A 40 -3.00 -3.73 3.69
N CYS A 41 -2.25 -4.38 4.58
CA CYS A 41 -0.80 -4.35 4.58
C CYS A 41 -0.24 -5.76 4.42
N LEU A 42 1.07 -5.82 4.22
CA LEU A 42 1.92 -6.99 4.23
C LEU A 42 3.12 -6.67 5.15
N PRO A 43 3.20 -7.27 6.35
CA PRO A 43 4.34 -7.10 7.23
C PRO A 43 5.66 -7.51 6.55
N LEU A 44 6.74 -6.78 6.83
CA LEU A 44 8.07 -7.05 6.28
C LEU A 44 8.53 -8.50 6.49
N ILE A 45 8.24 -9.09 7.64
CA ILE A 45 8.52 -10.50 7.92
C ILE A 45 7.82 -11.46 6.96
N ILE A 46 6.58 -11.19 6.57
CA ILE A 46 5.85 -12.03 5.61
C ILE A 46 6.42 -11.83 4.20
N PHE A 47 6.80 -10.60 3.86
CA PHE A 47 7.45 -10.29 2.58
C PHE A 47 8.78 -11.05 2.42
N LEU A 48 9.69 -10.95 3.38
CA LEU A 48 11.03 -11.54 3.28
C LEU A 48 11.03 -13.06 3.43
N ARG A 49 10.27 -13.59 4.38
CA ARG A 49 10.26 -15.04 4.69
C ARG A 49 9.34 -15.82 3.76
N ASN A 50 8.09 -15.38 3.59
CA ASN A 50 7.07 -16.17 2.89
C ASN A 50 6.98 -15.85 1.40
N ARG A 51 7.25 -14.61 0.96
CA ARG A 51 7.21 -14.25 -0.47
C ARG A 51 8.55 -14.46 -1.17
N LEU A 52 9.61 -13.81 -0.68
CA LEU A 52 10.94 -13.86 -1.31
C LEU A 52 11.76 -15.09 -0.90
N LYS A 53 11.48 -15.68 0.27
CA LYS A 53 12.24 -16.80 0.85
C LYS A 53 13.73 -16.50 1.08
N TYR A 54 14.05 -15.23 1.36
CA TYR A 54 15.42 -14.81 1.72
C TYR A 54 15.78 -15.14 3.17
N ALA A 55 14.77 -15.38 4.00
CA ALA A 55 14.91 -15.86 5.36
C ALA A 55 14.02 -17.10 5.54
N LEU A 56 14.46 -18.03 6.37
CA LEU A 56 13.72 -19.20 6.81
C LEU A 56 13.03 -18.94 8.15
N THR A 57 13.69 -18.21 9.04
CA THR A 57 13.23 -17.95 10.42
C THR A 57 12.94 -16.45 10.67
N GLU A 58 12.22 -16.15 11.76
CA GLU A 58 11.97 -14.76 12.17
C GLU A 58 13.25 -14.03 12.59
N ASP A 59 14.18 -14.74 13.24
CA ASP A 59 15.44 -14.16 13.71
C ASP A 59 16.35 -13.76 12.54
N GLU A 60 16.34 -14.51 11.44
CA GLU A 60 17.05 -14.12 10.21
C GLU A 60 16.49 -12.83 9.61
N VAL A 61 15.17 -12.70 9.52
CA VAL A 61 14.52 -11.45 9.10
C VAL A 61 14.97 -10.30 9.99
N LYS A 62 14.97 -10.52 11.32
CA LYS A 62 15.41 -9.51 12.28
C LYS A 62 16.87 -9.10 12.06
N LYS A 63 17.77 -10.06 11.81
CA LYS A 63 19.18 -9.78 11.47
C LYS A 63 19.29 -8.93 10.20
N THR A 64 18.57 -9.28 9.13
CA THR A 64 18.57 -8.50 7.87
C THR A 64 18.05 -7.08 8.07
N CYS A 65 16.94 -6.91 8.80
CA CYS A 65 16.38 -5.59 9.10
C CYS A 65 17.32 -4.75 9.98
N MET A 66 17.97 -5.35 10.97
CA MET A 66 18.92 -4.64 11.85
C MET A 66 20.20 -4.21 11.14
N GLN A 67 20.60 -4.91 10.08
CA GLN A 67 21.69 -4.50 9.19
C GLN A 67 21.35 -3.30 8.30
N ARG A 68 20.11 -2.79 8.35
CA ARG A 68 19.66 -1.58 7.63
C ARG A 68 19.70 -1.70 6.10
N PHE A 69 19.65 -2.93 5.57
CA PHE A 69 19.65 -3.17 4.12
C PHE A 69 18.31 -2.95 3.42
N ILE A 70 17.22 -2.89 4.19
CA ILE A 70 15.86 -2.76 3.65
C ILE A 70 15.39 -1.32 3.79
N LYS A 71 15.01 -0.73 2.66
CA LYS A 71 14.38 0.57 2.58
C LYS A 71 12.95 0.41 2.08
N ILE A 72 12.03 1.12 2.72
CA ILE A 72 10.64 1.26 2.26
C ILE A 72 10.43 2.74 1.97
N ASP A 73 9.99 3.04 0.76
CA ASP A 73 9.79 4.41 0.26
C ASP A 73 11.02 5.29 0.49
N GLY A 74 12.20 4.76 0.16
CA GLY A 74 13.49 5.44 0.34
C GLY A 74 14.02 5.51 1.78
N LYS A 75 13.22 5.11 2.79
CA LYS A 75 13.61 5.19 4.20
C LYS A 75 13.95 3.81 4.76
N VAL A 76 15.09 3.71 5.44
CA VAL A 76 15.52 2.47 6.12
C VAL A 76 14.50 2.08 7.18
N ARG A 77 14.03 0.83 7.15
CA ARG A 77 13.11 0.27 8.15
C ARG A 77 13.71 -0.95 8.82
N THR A 78 13.81 -0.89 10.14
CA THR A 78 14.33 -1.98 10.99
C THR A 78 13.22 -2.82 11.63
N ASP A 79 11.98 -2.31 11.65
CA ASP A 79 10.82 -3.00 12.21
C ASP A 79 10.36 -4.15 11.30
N ILE A 80 10.54 -5.38 11.76
CA ILE A 80 10.11 -6.60 11.05
C ILE A 80 8.60 -6.69 10.83
N THR A 81 7.81 -5.99 11.65
CA THR A 81 6.35 -5.95 11.59
C THR A 81 5.80 -4.68 10.93
N TYR A 82 6.66 -3.91 10.25
CA TYR A 82 6.24 -2.69 9.55
C TYR A 82 5.15 -2.99 8.52
N PRO A 83 4.02 -2.24 8.52
CA PRO A 83 2.90 -2.50 7.63
C PRO A 83 3.14 -1.87 6.24
N ALA A 84 3.95 -2.51 5.40
CA ALA A 84 4.07 -2.13 3.99
C ALA A 84 2.74 -2.42 3.26
N GLY A 85 2.35 -1.60 2.29
CA GLY A 85 1.03 -1.72 1.66
C GLY A 85 1.04 -1.39 0.18
N PHE A 86 -0.14 -1.07 -0.34
CA PHE A 86 -0.35 -0.82 -1.76
C PHE A 86 0.48 0.36 -2.26
N MET A 87 1.16 0.18 -3.39
CA MET A 87 2.07 1.16 -4.03
C MET A 87 3.30 1.56 -3.22
N ASP A 88 3.62 0.87 -2.13
CA ASP A 88 4.89 1.07 -1.44
C ASP A 88 6.03 0.46 -2.28
N VAL A 89 7.16 1.18 -2.33
CA VAL A 89 8.39 0.72 -2.97
C VAL A 89 9.31 0.15 -1.91
N ILE A 90 9.68 -1.12 -2.04
CA ILE A 90 10.62 -1.82 -1.16
C ILE A 90 11.91 -2.06 -1.93
N SER A 91 13.01 -1.47 -1.47
CA SER A 91 14.34 -1.65 -2.06
C SER A 91 15.28 -2.36 -1.11
N ILE A 92 16.10 -3.26 -1.67
CA ILE A 92 17.13 -4.01 -0.94
C ILE A 92 18.49 -3.61 -1.51
N ASP A 93 19.21 -2.76 -0.80
CA ASP A 93 20.46 -2.16 -1.31
C ASP A 93 21.53 -3.21 -1.64
N LYS A 94 21.61 -4.28 -0.82
CA LYS A 94 22.65 -5.31 -0.95
C LYS A 94 22.48 -6.18 -2.20
N THR A 95 21.25 -6.42 -2.64
CA THR A 95 20.95 -7.21 -3.84
C THR A 95 20.68 -6.33 -5.05
N GLY A 96 20.48 -5.02 -4.87
CA GLY A 96 20.13 -4.08 -5.92
C GLY A 96 18.71 -4.27 -6.48
N GLU A 97 17.87 -5.06 -5.81
CA GLU A 97 16.51 -5.35 -6.26
C GLU A 97 15.50 -4.37 -5.64
N ASN A 98 14.55 -3.93 -6.46
CA ASN A 98 13.44 -3.08 -6.05
C ASN A 98 12.11 -3.75 -6.35
N PHE A 99 11.14 -3.54 -5.47
CA PHE A 99 9.82 -4.13 -5.56
C PHE A 99 8.74 -3.09 -5.35
N CYS A 100 7.66 -3.18 -6.12
CA CYS A 100 6.43 -2.45 -5.87
C CYS A 100 5.35 -3.42 -5.38
N LEU A 101 4.67 -3.06 -4.29
CA LEU A 101 3.57 -3.86 -3.75
C LEU A 101 2.26 -3.54 -4.47
N ILE A 102 1.84 -4.45 -5.36
CA ILE A 102 0.63 -4.33 -6.17
C ILE A 102 -0.29 -5.52 -5.88
N TYR A 103 -1.60 -5.36 -6.12
CA TYR A 103 -2.54 -6.49 -6.03
C TYR A 103 -2.54 -7.32 -7.31
N ASP A 104 -2.47 -8.63 -7.15
CA ASP A 104 -2.86 -9.61 -8.17
C ASP A 104 -4.40 -9.62 -8.32
N THR A 105 -4.88 -10.08 -9.49
CA THR A 105 -6.30 -10.29 -9.85
C THR A 105 -7.10 -11.11 -8.84
N LYS A 106 -6.42 -11.92 -8.00
CA LYS A 106 -7.02 -12.70 -6.90
C LYS A 106 -7.09 -11.93 -5.57
N GLY A 107 -6.78 -10.63 -5.54
CA GLY A 107 -6.80 -9.79 -4.35
C GLY A 107 -5.65 -10.03 -3.36
N ARG A 108 -4.50 -10.52 -3.85
CA ARG A 108 -3.33 -10.87 -3.04
C ARG A 108 -2.20 -9.90 -3.38
N PHE A 109 -1.31 -9.60 -2.43
CA PHE A 109 -0.11 -8.82 -2.76
C PHE A 109 0.83 -9.65 -3.62
N ALA A 110 1.10 -9.17 -4.83
CA ALA A 110 2.16 -9.63 -5.70
C ALA A 110 3.44 -8.85 -5.42
N VAL A 111 4.57 -9.54 -5.49
CA VAL A 111 5.89 -8.93 -5.37
C VAL A 111 6.37 -8.62 -6.78
N HIS A 112 6.06 -7.43 -7.26
CA HIS A 112 6.42 -7.00 -8.61
C HIS A 112 7.81 -6.38 -8.59
N ARG A 113 8.77 -6.95 -9.32
CA ARG A 113 10.11 -6.39 -9.49
C ARG A 113 10.03 -5.15 -10.39
N ILE A 114 10.67 -4.07 -9.98
CA ILE A 114 10.69 -2.80 -10.73
C ILE A 114 12.13 -2.35 -11.01
N THR A 115 12.29 -1.49 -12.00
CA THR A 115 13.60 -0.89 -12.33
C THR A 115 13.98 0.19 -11.32
N LEU A 116 15.25 0.65 -11.37
CA LEU A 116 15.72 1.75 -10.51
C LEU A 116 15.01 3.08 -10.81
N GLU A 117 14.56 3.29 -12.04
CA GLU A 117 13.85 4.52 -12.43
C GLU A 117 12.45 4.58 -11.82
N GLU A 118 11.70 3.48 -11.91
CA GLU A 118 10.38 3.37 -11.28
C GLU A 118 10.48 3.42 -9.75
N ALA A 119 11.58 2.93 -9.18
CA ALA A 119 11.79 2.95 -7.73
C ALA A 119 11.99 4.35 -7.14
N LYS A 120 12.20 5.39 -7.97
CA LYS A 120 12.34 6.79 -7.51
C LYS A 120 11.03 7.44 -7.16
N TYR A 121 9.91 6.93 -7.66
CA TYR A 121 8.60 7.53 -7.43
C TYR A 121 7.56 6.50 -6.99
N LYS A 122 6.45 7.00 -6.47
CA LYS A 122 5.26 6.16 -6.25
C LYS A 122 3.97 6.92 -6.49
N LEU A 123 2.90 6.16 -6.73
CA LEU A 123 1.56 6.71 -6.89
C LEU A 123 0.80 6.66 -5.57
N CYS A 124 0.29 7.81 -5.14
CA CYS A 124 -0.50 7.95 -3.93
C CYS A 124 -1.88 8.51 -4.23
N LYS A 125 -2.93 7.79 -3.85
CA LYS A 125 -4.30 8.31 -3.90
C LYS A 125 -4.51 9.39 -2.84
N VAL A 126 -5.10 10.52 -3.25
CA VAL A 126 -5.53 11.59 -2.35
C VAL A 126 -6.77 11.15 -1.58
N ARG A 127 -6.77 11.31 -0.25
CA ARG A 127 -7.90 10.95 0.62
C ARG A 127 -8.66 12.13 1.15
N LYS A 128 -7.94 13.15 1.62
CA LYS A 128 -8.55 14.36 2.16
C LYS A 128 -7.64 15.54 1.92
N ILE A 129 -8.25 16.70 1.70
CA ILE A 129 -7.60 18.00 1.67
C ILE A 129 -8.21 18.81 2.80
N PHE A 130 -7.38 19.52 3.55
CA PHE A 130 -7.85 20.40 4.60
C PHE A 130 -6.94 21.63 4.71
N VAL A 131 -7.49 22.72 5.21
CA VAL A 131 -6.72 23.94 5.47
C VAL A 131 -6.28 23.91 6.94
N GLY A 132 -4.97 23.95 7.16
CA GLY A 132 -4.36 23.96 8.48
C GLY A 132 -4.27 25.37 9.05
N THR A 133 -3.51 25.49 10.14
CA THR A 133 -3.18 26.79 10.75
C THR A 133 -2.54 27.73 9.73
N LYS A 134 -2.81 29.03 9.83
CA LYS A 134 -2.31 30.07 8.92
C LYS A 134 -2.79 29.92 7.47
N GLY A 135 -3.92 29.24 7.24
CA GLY A 135 -4.51 29.12 5.90
C GLY A 135 -3.75 28.19 4.96
N ILE A 136 -2.85 27.34 5.47
CA ILE A 136 -1.99 26.48 4.64
C ILE A 136 -2.77 25.23 4.21
N PRO A 137 -2.93 24.96 2.90
CA PRO A 137 -3.57 23.73 2.44
C PRO A 137 -2.66 22.51 2.65
N HIS A 138 -3.25 21.42 3.12
CA HIS A 138 -2.64 20.12 3.35
C HIS A 138 -3.39 19.04 2.59
N LEU A 139 -2.64 18.17 1.91
CA LEU A 139 -3.13 16.98 1.25
C LEU A 139 -2.71 15.75 2.04
N VAL A 140 -3.64 14.84 2.31
CA VAL A 140 -3.36 13.54 2.94
C VAL A 140 -3.61 12.41 1.97
N THR A 141 -2.62 11.54 1.85
CA THR A 141 -2.63 10.38 0.96
C THR A 141 -3.13 9.12 1.66
N HIS A 142 -3.33 8.05 0.87
CA HIS A 142 -3.83 6.78 1.38
C HIS A 142 -2.89 6.03 2.34
N ASP A 143 -1.58 6.28 2.22
CA ASP A 143 -0.47 5.84 3.07
C ASP A 143 -0.15 6.85 4.19
N ALA A 144 -1.09 7.76 4.50
CA ALA A 144 -0.97 8.75 5.57
C ALA A 144 0.17 9.78 5.41
N GLY A 145 0.80 9.86 4.24
CA GLY A 145 1.66 10.97 3.86
C GLY A 145 0.88 12.29 3.86
N THR A 146 1.51 13.36 4.35
CA THR A 146 0.93 14.71 4.34
C THR A 146 1.83 15.66 3.57
N ILE A 147 1.27 16.30 2.55
CA ILE A 147 1.98 17.24 1.68
C ILE A 147 1.40 18.63 1.90
N ARG A 148 2.28 19.62 2.08
CA ARG A 148 1.92 21.03 2.26
C ARG A 148 1.93 21.72 0.90
N TYR A 149 1.06 22.73 0.76
CA TYR A 149 0.95 23.54 -0.46
C TYR A 149 0.70 22.69 -1.72
N PRO A 150 -0.29 21.77 -1.72
CA PRO A 150 -0.70 21.10 -2.94
C PRO A 150 -1.29 22.13 -3.92
N ASP A 151 -1.19 21.85 -5.22
CA ASP A 151 -1.93 22.61 -6.23
C ASP A 151 -3.44 22.41 -6.03
N SER A 152 -4.20 23.48 -6.26
CA SER A 152 -5.65 23.57 -6.18
C SER A 152 -6.39 22.58 -7.08
N LEU A 153 -5.77 22.17 -8.20
CA LEU A 153 -6.37 21.27 -9.19
C LEU A 153 -6.40 19.80 -8.76
N ILE A 154 -5.72 19.44 -7.66
CA ILE A 154 -5.55 18.06 -7.20
C ILE A 154 -6.72 17.64 -6.31
N LEU A 155 -7.95 17.78 -6.81
CA LEU A 155 -9.15 17.32 -6.10
C LEU A 155 -9.47 15.87 -6.49
N ASN A 156 -9.49 14.98 -5.49
CA ASN A 156 -9.96 13.60 -5.59
C ASN A 156 -9.25 12.68 -6.61
N GLY A 157 -7.96 12.88 -6.88
CA GLY A 157 -7.17 12.08 -7.83
C GLY A 157 -6.08 11.18 -7.20
N THR A 158 -5.12 10.80 -8.03
CA THR A 158 -3.85 10.17 -7.64
C THR A 158 -2.70 11.09 -7.97
N ILE A 159 -1.74 11.20 -7.07
CA ILE A 159 -0.52 12.00 -7.25
C ILE A 159 0.68 11.09 -7.43
N GLN A 160 1.61 11.50 -8.26
CA GLN A 160 2.95 10.93 -8.34
C GLN A 160 3.86 11.70 -7.38
N ILE A 161 4.48 10.97 -6.47
CA ILE A 161 5.39 11.52 -5.47
C ILE A 161 6.79 11.04 -5.80
N ASP A 162 7.74 11.96 -5.88
CA ASP A 162 9.15 11.64 -5.86
C ASP A 162 9.57 11.26 -4.43
N LEU A 163 10.13 10.06 -4.27
CA LEU A 163 10.48 9.50 -2.97
C LEU A 163 11.69 10.17 -2.32
N GLU A 164 12.56 10.81 -3.11
CA GLU A 164 13.72 11.52 -2.58
C GLU A 164 13.31 12.85 -1.95
N THR A 165 12.56 13.68 -2.69
CA THR A 165 12.14 15.00 -2.21
C THR A 165 10.84 14.99 -1.42
N GLY A 166 10.01 13.97 -1.58
CA GLY A 166 8.65 13.90 -1.02
C GLY A 166 7.68 14.90 -1.64
N LYS A 167 8.02 15.48 -2.80
CA LYS A 167 7.19 16.46 -3.53
C LYS A 167 6.35 15.78 -4.60
N ILE A 168 5.25 16.44 -4.97
CA ILE A 168 4.38 16.01 -6.07
C ILE A 168 5.07 16.38 -7.37
N THR A 169 5.23 15.42 -8.28
CA THR A 169 5.77 15.64 -9.62
C THR A 169 4.66 15.80 -10.65
N ASP A 170 3.64 14.94 -10.56
CA ASP A 170 2.51 14.92 -11.48
C ASP A 170 1.24 14.44 -10.77
N PHE A 171 0.08 14.63 -11.38
CA PHE A 171 -1.19 14.16 -10.85
C PHE A 171 -2.17 13.73 -11.95
N ILE A 172 -2.95 12.71 -11.61
CA ILE A 172 -4.00 12.16 -12.49
C ILE A 172 -5.34 12.43 -11.82
N LYS A 173 -6.22 13.14 -12.53
CA LYS A 173 -7.58 13.43 -12.07
C LYS A 173 -8.43 12.17 -12.06
N PHE A 174 -9.39 12.10 -11.16
CA PHE A 174 -10.35 10.99 -11.12
C PHE A 174 -11.57 11.31 -11.98
N ASP A 175 -11.50 10.90 -13.24
CA ASP A 175 -12.52 11.19 -14.24
C ASP A 175 -12.80 9.96 -15.13
N THR A 176 -13.90 10.00 -15.88
CA THR A 176 -14.24 8.97 -16.87
C THR A 176 -13.17 8.88 -17.95
N GLY A 177 -12.85 7.67 -18.40
CA GLY A 177 -11.79 7.40 -19.36
C GLY A 177 -10.43 7.06 -18.74
N ASN A 178 -10.23 7.33 -17.44
CA ASN A 178 -8.97 7.01 -16.78
C ASN A 178 -8.89 5.56 -16.30
N LEU A 179 -7.67 5.02 -16.31
CA LEU A 179 -7.36 3.69 -15.82
C LEU A 179 -7.40 3.67 -14.28
N CYS A 180 -7.99 2.63 -13.71
CA CYS A 180 -8.05 2.45 -12.27
C CYS A 180 -7.82 0.99 -11.86
N MET A 181 -7.31 0.82 -10.64
CA MET A 181 -7.18 -0.48 -10.00
C MET A 181 -8.05 -0.55 -8.76
N MET A 182 -8.77 -1.67 -8.61
CA MET A 182 -9.59 -1.92 -7.45
C MET A 182 -8.73 -2.34 -6.26
N THR A 183 -8.86 -1.64 -5.13
CA THR A 183 -8.04 -1.88 -3.93
C THR A 183 -8.80 -2.55 -2.78
N ARG A 184 -10.13 -2.66 -2.88
CA ARG A 184 -11.01 -3.27 -1.86
C ARG A 184 -12.22 -3.98 -2.51
N GLY A 185 -12.88 -4.85 -1.75
CA GLY A 185 -14.11 -5.55 -2.18
C GLY A 185 -13.83 -6.90 -2.84
N ALA A 186 -14.79 -7.39 -3.63
CA ALA A 186 -14.64 -8.66 -4.37
C ALA A 186 -13.76 -8.51 -5.62
N ASN A 187 -13.72 -7.32 -6.22
CA ASN A 187 -13.03 -7.04 -7.47
C ASN A 187 -11.55 -6.61 -7.28
N VAL A 188 -10.95 -6.81 -6.10
CA VAL A 188 -9.58 -6.35 -5.78
C VAL A 188 -8.56 -6.87 -6.80
N GLY A 189 -7.67 -5.99 -7.23
CA GLY A 189 -6.60 -6.30 -8.18
C GLY A 189 -7.04 -6.34 -9.64
N ARG A 190 -8.33 -6.15 -9.93
CA ARG A 190 -8.80 -5.91 -11.31
C ARG A 190 -8.45 -4.49 -11.75
N ILE A 191 -8.10 -4.36 -13.01
CA ILE A 191 -7.71 -3.11 -13.67
C ILE A 191 -8.67 -2.86 -14.83
N GLY A 192 -9.23 -1.67 -14.91
CA GLY A 192 -10.10 -1.26 -16.01
C GLY A 192 -10.23 0.25 -16.12
N VAL A 193 -10.97 0.68 -17.14
CA VAL A 193 -11.25 2.09 -17.42
C VAL A 193 -12.55 2.49 -16.76
N ILE A 194 -12.56 3.67 -16.14
CA ILE A 194 -13.76 4.26 -15.54
C ILE A 194 -14.73 4.65 -16.66
N THR A 195 -15.94 4.08 -16.65
CA THR A 195 -16.96 4.37 -17.67
C THR A 195 -18.02 5.32 -17.17
N ASN A 196 -18.52 5.10 -15.95
CA ASN A 196 -19.57 5.91 -15.35
C ASN A 196 -19.34 6.08 -13.84
N ARG A 197 -19.83 7.18 -13.29
CA ARG A 197 -19.83 7.46 -11.86
C ARG A 197 -21.23 7.86 -11.41
N GLU A 198 -21.84 6.98 -10.64
CA GLU A 198 -23.15 7.20 -10.04
C GLU A 198 -22.97 7.83 -8.66
N ARG A 199 -23.55 9.02 -8.49
CA ARG A 199 -23.49 9.74 -7.22
C ARG A 199 -24.72 9.40 -6.39
N HIS A 200 -24.49 9.01 -5.14
CA HIS A 200 -25.57 8.73 -4.19
C HIS A 200 -25.44 9.65 -2.99
N PRO A 201 -26.17 10.77 -2.95
CA PRO A 201 -26.13 11.72 -1.85
C PRO A 201 -26.43 11.04 -0.51
N GLY A 202 -25.52 11.20 0.46
CA GLY A 202 -25.65 10.60 1.79
C GLY A 202 -25.17 9.15 1.91
N SER A 203 -24.74 8.52 0.82
CA SER A 203 -24.16 7.16 0.83
C SER A 203 -22.88 7.08 -0.01
N PHE A 204 -22.43 5.86 -0.31
CA PHE A 204 -21.23 5.64 -1.12
C PHE A 204 -21.56 5.82 -2.61
N ASP A 205 -20.78 6.65 -3.30
CA ASP A 205 -20.78 6.72 -4.77
C ASP A 205 -20.37 5.37 -5.38
N MET A 206 -21.01 5.01 -6.49
CA MET A 206 -20.67 3.84 -7.28
C MET A 206 -19.92 4.24 -8.54
N VAL A 207 -18.96 3.42 -8.95
CA VAL A 207 -18.11 3.67 -10.13
C VAL A 207 -18.11 2.42 -10.97
N CYS A 208 -18.60 2.52 -12.20
CA CYS A 208 -18.66 1.41 -13.14
C CYS A 208 -17.37 1.34 -13.94
N VAL A 209 -16.70 0.20 -13.90
CA VAL A 209 -15.39 0.00 -14.51
C VAL A 209 -15.48 -1.09 -15.56
N LYS A 210 -14.83 -0.86 -16.72
CA LYS A 210 -14.76 -1.83 -17.81
C LYS A 210 -13.32 -2.26 -18.06
N ASN A 211 -13.07 -3.56 -18.04
CA ASN A 211 -11.74 -4.12 -18.34
C ASN A 211 -11.47 -4.13 -19.85
N ALA A 212 -10.20 -4.33 -20.22
CA ALA A 212 -9.77 -4.50 -21.61
C ALA A 212 -10.51 -5.63 -22.34
N ASN A 213 -10.92 -6.69 -21.62
CA ASN A 213 -11.67 -7.82 -22.18
C ASN A 213 -13.18 -7.55 -22.36
N GLY A 214 -13.64 -6.33 -22.08
CA GLY A 214 -15.04 -5.94 -22.23
C GLY A 214 -15.93 -6.21 -21.02
N ASN A 215 -15.44 -6.91 -19.99
CA ASN A 215 -16.19 -7.18 -18.76
C ASN A 215 -16.36 -5.90 -17.92
N SER A 216 -17.60 -5.58 -17.54
CA SER A 216 -17.93 -4.48 -16.64
C SER A 216 -18.22 -4.99 -15.22
N PHE A 217 -17.78 -4.24 -14.20
CA PHE A 217 -18.04 -4.52 -12.78
C PHE A 217 -17.85 -3.28 -11.90
#